data_AF-A0A2V7A459-F1
#
_entry.id   AF-A0A2V7A459-F1
#
_cell.length_a   1.000
_cell.length_b   1.000
_cell.length_c   1.000
_cell.angle_alpha   90.00
_cell.angle_beta   90.00
_cell.angle_gamma   90.00
#
_symmetry.space_group_name_H-M   'P 1'
#
loop_
_entity.id
_entity.type
_entity.pdbx_description
1 polymer ?
#
loop_
_entity_poly.entity_id
_entity_poly.type
_entity_poly.pdbx_seq_one_letter_code
_entity_poly.pdbx_strand_id
1 'polypeptide(L)'
;MIRRFVTFLLAASLIVVAAGAYARSAVVPPPPAPLSESVSALTAPEMEGRRSGTASGDLAARRIADWLAAAGLRPGGDQGTYLQTFVLETSSRPGPASRLDLLGPTPRRLEAGREWTAHGGSRAGEVSGDVVFVGYGAEIPEAKYDDYAGVDVRGKIALALDGAPAYLTNARVSRLDKLIAAQRRGAAALLIAGGELPPPEKTSVQVGLVSGAVTRAAADALLAPTGRTTVDATAALSAARGPAPFATRTRAHLRVEKVIDEIRAANVIGVLPGDDPTLAAEAVVIGAHYDHLGRADGVVYPGADDNASGTAVVLGLARAFAAAGGSSRTLVFALFGAEELGLIGSRHYVNRPAVPLDRTVAMVNFDMVGRLQGRSLNVGGGDSGNRLRVLVSDAAQLEGVPLDVHGSPYGPSDHSQFYAAGVPVLFFYTGGHSDYHQPSDTADKIDAAGLARVAAVGARVVERLASDARPVYAQVAQPARRQASGAAAGAFLGVVALPRPGNDGLRLSSVMPGTGAERAGLREGDVIVRFAGIAVEGLEELRTLIRERKPGDAVPVLYLRDGEARSTSATLGPPID
;
A
#
# COMPACT_ATOMS: atom_id res chain seq x y z
N MET A 1 -49.10 52.26 39.39
CA MET A 1 -49.15 51.81 37.97
C MET A 1 -47.79 51.84 37.28
N ILE A 2 -46.88 52.76 37.61
CA ILE A 2 -45.57 52.93 36.94
C ILE A 2 -44.54 51.80 37.27
N ARG A 3 -44.57 51.20 38.47
CA ARG A 3 -43.63 50.15 38.87
C ARG A 3 -43.77 48.81 38.12
N ARG A 4 -44.96 48.49 37.58
CA ARG A 4 -45.19 47.24 36.82
C ARG A 4 -44.75 47.34 35.35
N PHE A 5 -44.64 48.55 34.82
CA PHE A 5 -44.20 48.80 33.44
C PHE A 5 -42.66 48.69 33.29
N VAL A 6 -41.91 49.10 34.30
CA VAL A 6 -40.44 49.03 34.30
C VAL A 6 -39.92 47.60 34.43
N THR A 7 -40.61 46.73 35.19
CA THR A 7 -40.25 45.31 35.31
C THR A 7 -40.50 44.53 34.01
N PHE A 8 -41.51 44.93 33.23
CA PHE A 8 -41.82 44.30 31.94
C PHE A 8 -40.80 44.69 30.86
N LEU A 9 -40.32 45.93 30.86
CA LEU A 9 -39.26 46.40 29.96
C LEU A 9 -37.89 45.79 30.26
N LEU A 10 -37.55 45.55 31.53
CA LEU A 10 -36.32 44.85 31.94
C LEU A 10 -36.35 43.34 31.63
N ALA A 11 -37.51 42.69 31.75
CA ALA A 11 -37.68 41.29 31.35
C ALA A 11 -37.64 41.13 29.82
N ALA A 12 -38.24 42.05 29.06
CA ALA A 12 -38.18 42.05 27.60
C ALA A 12 -36.76 42.31 27.06
N SER A 13 -35.98 43.17 27.72
CA SER A 13 -34.57 43.40 27.34
C SER A 13 -33.65 42.24 27.75
N LEU A 14 -33.93 41.52 28.85
CA LEU A 14 -33.20 40.27 29.18
C LEU A 14 -33.52 39.12 28.20
N ILE A 15 -34.75 39.04 27.70
CA ILE A 15 -35.16 38.02 26.70
C ILE A 15 -34.55 38.33 25.32
N VAL A 16 -34.40 39.61 24.94
CA VAL A 16 -33.71 39.98 23.69
C VAL A 16 -32.19 39.76 23.78
N VAL A 17 -31.58 39.88 24.98
CA VAL A 17 -30.15 39.56 25.17
C VAL A 17 -29.91 38.04 25.28
N ALA A 18 -30.88 37.25 25.77
CA ALA A 18 -30.79 35.78 25.79
C ALA A 18 -31.18 35.10 24.46
N ALA A 19 -31.98 35.76 23.61
CA ALA A 19 -32.32 35.28 22.27
C ALA A 19 -31.25 35.59 21.21
N GLY A 20 -30.18 36.31 21.57
CA GLY A 20 -28.92 36.33 20.84
C GLY A 20 -28.14 35.01 20.97
N ALA A 21 -28.84 33.87 21.03
CA ALA A 21 -28.25 32.55 20.97
C ALA A 21 -27.59 32.39 19.60
N TYR A 22 -26.28 32.69 19.56
CA TYR A 22 -25.27 32.33 18.58
C TYR A 22 -25.83 31.74 17.28
N ALA A 23 -26.45 32.57 16.43
CA ALA A 23 -26.66 32.17 15.05
C ALA A 23 -25.27 32.03 14.43
N ARG A 24 -24.94 30.84 13.94
CA ARG A 24 -23.67 30.59 13.24
C ARG A 24 -23.51 31.57 12.09
N SER A 25 -22.28 32.04 11.90
CA SER A 25 -21.92 32.76 10.68
C SER A 25 -22.06 31.82 9.48
N ALA A 26 -22.42 32.36 8.33
CA ALA A 26 -22.42 31.57 7.10
C ALA A 26 -21.02 31.04 6.80
N VAL A 27 -20.92 29.80 6.30
CA VAL A 27 -19.64 29.26 5.86
C VAL A 27 -19.22 30.00 4.59
N VAL A 28 -18.09 30.71 4.68
CA VAL A 28 -17.47 31.38 3.55
C VAL A 28 -16.53 30.39 2.87
N PRO A 29 -16.75 30.03 1.59
CA PRO A 29 -15.86 29.15 0.86
C PRO A 29 -14.40 29.64 0.86
N PRO A 30 -13.41 28.72 0.90
CA PRO A 30 -12.00 29.10 0.91
C PRO A 30 -11.62 29.88 -0.37
N PRO A 31 -10.96 31.05 -0.27
CA PRO A 31 -10.52 31.80 -1.44
C PRO A 31 -9.31 31.14 -2.12
N PRO A 32 -8.97 31.51 -3.37
CA PRO A 32 -7.88 30.91 -4.14
C PRO A 32 -6.51 30.93 -3.46
N ALA A 33 -6.11 32.07 -2.87
CA ALA A 33 -4.74 32.25 -2.38
C ALA A 33 -4.35 31.25 -1.26
N PRO A 34 -5.11 31.08 -0.16
CA PRO A 34 -4.79 30.08 0.86
C PRO A 34 -4.76 28.63 0.36
N LEU A 35 -5.55 28.31 -0.68
CA LEU A 35 -5.53 26.99 -1.29
C LEU A 35 -4.22 26.77 -2.07
N SER A 36 -3.85 27.71 -2.93
CA SER A 36 -2.59 27.66 -3.68
C SER A 36 -1.34 27.70 -2.79
N GLU A 37 -1.38 28.43 -1.67
CA GLU A 37 -0.32 28.41 -0.65
C GLU A 37 -0.18 27.02 -0.02
N SER A 38 -1.30 26.36 0.29
CA SER A 38 -1.29 24.99 0.84
C SER A 38 -0.71 23.99 -0.16
N VAL A 39 -1.08 24.09 -1.44
CA VAL A 39 -0.48 23.28 -2.52
C VAL A 39 1.03 23.54 -2.58
N SER A 40 1.43 24.81 -2.72
CA SER A 40 2.84 25.19 -2.87
C SER A 40 3.70 24.69 -1.71
N ALA A 41 3.18 24.75 -0.48
CA ALA A 41 3.87 24.29 0.71
C ALA A 41 3.96 22.76 0.81
N LEU A 42 3.02 22.01 0.24
CA LEU A 42 3.03 20.55 0.17
C LEU A 42 3.86 20.02 -1.01
N THR A 43 4.08 20.83 -2.03
CA THR A 43 4.93 20.49 -3.19
C THR A 43 6.31 21.13 -3.15
N ALA A 44 6.65 21.80 -2.04
CA ALA A 44 7.93 22.48 -1.88
C ALA A 44 9.11 21.50 -1.98
N PRO A 45 10.32 21.94 -2.35
CA PRO A 45 11.46 21.04 -2.54
C PRO A 45 11.76 20.13 -1.34
N GLU A 46 11.59 20.63 -0.11
CA GLU A 46 11.80 19.85 1.12
C GLU A 46 10.78 18.72 1.33
N MET A 47 9.65 18.77 0.62
CA MET A 47 8.63 17.73 0.67
C MET A 47 9.02 16.52 -0.17
N GLU A 48 9.98 16.61 -1.09
CA GLU A 48 10.50 15.48 -1.88
C GLU A 48 9.43 14.50 -2.42
N GLY A 49 8.24 15.01 -2.76
CA GLY A 49 7.11 14.20 -3.22
C GLY A 49 6.35 13.41 -2.14
N ARG A 50 6.65 13.63 -0.86
CA ARG A 50 5.81 13.33 0.32
C ARG A 50 5.31 11.89 0.38
N ARG A 51 6.14 10.95 -0.05
CA ARG A 51 5.83 9.52 -0.01
C ARG A 51 5.65 9.02 1.41
N SER A 52 4.58 8.29 1.66
CA SER A 52 4.33 7.65 2.95
C SER A 52 5.46 6.69 3.33
N GLY A 53 5.84 6.69 4.62
CA GLY A 53 6.96 5.87 5.10
C GLY A 53 8.34 6.50 4.91
N THR A 54 8.40 7.76 4.49
CA THR A 54 9.65 8.52 4.33
C THR A 54 9.66 9.74 5.27
N ALA A 55 10.85 10.29 5.51
CA ALA A 55 11.01 11.50 6.32
C ALA A 55 10.19 12.70 5.78
N SER A 56 9.99 12.78 4.46
CA SER A 56 9.23 13.85 3.84
C SER A 56 7.72 13.64 3.92
N GLY A 57 7.24 12.38 3.84
CA GLY A 57 5.86 12.03 4.18
C GLY A 57 5.53 12.36 5.64
N ASP A 58 6.44 12.09 6.56
CA ASP A 58 6.30 12.46 7.98
C ASP A 58 6.30 13.98 8.19
N LEU A 59 7.10 14.71 7.41
CA LEU A 59 7.12 16.18 7.43
C LEU A 59 5.78 16.75 6.97
N ALA A 60 5.22 16.23 5.88
CA ALA A 60 3.90 16.62 5.40
C ALA A 60 2.82 16.33 6.44
N ALA A 61 2.82 15.14 7.05
CA ALA A 61 1.85 14.76 8.08
C ALA A 61 1.87 15.72 9.29
N ARG A 62 3.06 16.05 9.79
CA ARG A 62 3.22 17.02 10.89
C ARG A 62 2.75 18.41 10.50
N ARG A 63 3.12 18.90 9.31
CA ARG A 63 2.70 20.23 8.82
C ARG A 63 1.18 20.32 8.69
N ILE A 64 0.52 19.27 8.21
CA ILE A 64 -0.95 19.17 8.12
C ILE A 64 -1.58 19.16 9.52
N ALA A 65 -1.01 18.40 10.47
CA ALA A 65 -1.47 18.39 11.85
C ALA A 65 -1.40 19.78 12.48
N ASP A 66 -0.30 20.50 12.27
CA ASP A 66 -0.13 21.88 12.75
C ASP A 66 -1.18 22.82 12.13
N TRP A 67 -1.51 22.66 10.85
CA TRP A 67 -2.55 23.45 10.18
C TRP A 67 -3.96 23.16 10.69
N LEU A 68 -4.30 21.89 10.97
CA LEU A 68 -5.58 21.53 11.58
C LEU A 68 -5.67 22.06 13.01
N ALA A 69 -4.58 21.99 13.78
CA ALA A 69 -4.50 22.55 15.12
C ALA A 69 -4.64 24.08 15.11
N ALA A 70 -3.96 24.77 14.19
CA ALA A 70 -4.06 26.22 14.02
C ALA A 70 -5.47 26.67 13.60
N ALA A 71 -6.21 25.82 12.88
CA ALA A 71 -7.61 26.03 12.56
C ALA A 71 -8.57 25.78 13.75
N GLY A 72 -8.08 25.28 14.89
CA GLY A 72 -8.85 25.08 16.12
C GLY A 72 -9.61 23.76 16.19
N LEU A 73 -9.26 22.77 15.36
CA LEU A 73 -9.85 21.45 15.44
C LEU A 73 -9.37 20.70 16.70
N ARG A 74 -10.03 19.58 17.02
CA ARG A 74 -9.57 18.62 18.02
C ARG A 74 -8.80 17.49 17.34
N PRO A 75 -7.76 16.93 18.00
CA PRO A 75 -7.08 15.75 17.50
C PRO A 75 -8.03 14.55 17.41
N GLY A 76 -8.05 13.86 16.27
CA GLY A 76 -8.86 12.65 16.03
C GLY A 76 -8.04 11.37 15.77
N GLY A 77 -6.72 11.43 15.93
CA GLY A 77 -5.80 10.31 15.77
C GLY A 77 -5.52 9.57 17.07
N ASP A 78 -4.38 8.88 17.11
CA ASP A 78 -3.98 8.03 18.22
C ASP A 78 -3.64 8.85 19.46
N GLN A 79 -4.07 8.37 20.64
CA GLN A 79 -3.65 8.89 21.95
C GLN A 79 -3.79 10.42 22.11
N GLY A 80 -4.84 11.00 21.52
CA GLY A 80 -5.09 12.45 21.60
C GLY A 80 -4.18 13.29 20.71
N THR A 81 -3.55 12.68 19.69
CA THR A 81 -2.81 13.39 18.64
C THR A 81 -3.63 13.50 17.36
N TYR A 82 -3.18 14.30 16.40
CA TYR A 82 -3.77 14.32 15.05
C TYR A 82 -3.35 13.11 14.20
N LEU A 83 -2.33 12.35 14.62
CA LEU A 83 -1.74 11.30 13.81
C LEU A 83 -2.36 9.95 14.16
N GLN A 84 -2.95 9.28 13.17
CA GLN A 84 -3.38 7.89 13.28
C GLN A 84 -2.36 7.02 12.56
N THR A 85 -1.51 6.33 13.31
CA THR A 85 -0.31 5.66 12.80
C THR A 85 -0.58 4.23 12.33
N PHE A 86 0.09 3.82 11.26
CA PHE A 86 -0.01 2.48 10.72
C PHE A 86 1.29 2.00 10.09
N VAL A 87 1.44 0.68 9.98
CA VAL A 87 2.63 0.04 9.40
C VAL A 87 2.39 -0.17 7.91
N LEU A 88 3.33 0.30 7.09
CA LEU A 88 3.33 0.13 5.63
C LEU A 88 4.03 -1.14 5.20
N GLU A 89 5.26 -1.27 5.69
CA GLU A 89 6.13 -2.37 5.37
C GLU A 89 6.91 -2.76 6.61
N THR A 90 7.05 -4.06 6.79
CA THR A 90 7.96 -4.64 7.76
C THR A 90 9.13 -5.20 6.98
N SER A 91 10.29 -4.53 7.04
CA SER A 91 11.50 -5.18 6.61
C SER A 91 12.01 -6.05 7.77
N SER A 92 12.71 -7.13 7.44
CA SER A 92 13.33 -7.96 8.46
C SER A 92 14.78 -8.20 8.07
N ARG A 93 15.67 -7.99 9.03
CA ARG A 93 17.09 -8.27 8.88
C ARG A 93 17.54 -9.28 9.94
N PRO A 94 18.65 -10.01 9.68
CA PRO A 94 19.25 -10.87 10.69
C PRO A 94 19.61 -10.05 11.95
N GLY A 95 19.16 -10.53 13.10
CA GLY A 95 19.48 -9.96 14.40
C GLY A 95 20.87 -10.38 14.91
N PRO A 96 21.43 -9.65 15.88
CA PRO A 96 22.77 -9.89 16.41
C PRO A 96 22.95 -11.27 17.06
N ALA A 97 21.86 -11.95 17.48
CA ALA A 97 21.93 -13.31 18.00
C ALA A 97 21.96 -14.40 16.91
N SER A 98 21.88 -14.02 15.63
CA SER A 98 21.98 -14.95 14.50
C SER A 98 23.39 -15.55 14.42
N ARG A 99 23.50 -16.87 14.30
CA ARG A 99 24.77 -17.59 14.29
C ARG A 99 24.69 -18.92 13.55
N LEU A 100 25.82 -19.33 12.99
CA LEU A 100 26.02 -20.64 12.39
C LEU A 100 27.24 -21.30 13.03
N ASP A 101 26.99 -22.42 13.72
CA ASP A 101 27.98 -23.20 14.44
C ASP A 101 28.14 -24.57 13.76
N LEU A 102 29.38 -24.94 13.42
CA LEU A 102 29.73 -26.29 12.99
C LEU A 102 29.85 -27.17 14.24
N LEU A 103 29.09 -28.25 14.27
CA LEU A 103 29.05 -29.23 15.33
C LEU A 103 29.81 -30.48 14.89
N GLY A 104 30.89 -30.81 15.61
CA GLY A 104 31.77 -31.91 15.25
C GLY A 104 32.98 -31.99 16.19
N PRO A 105 33.99 -32.81 15.86
CA PRO A 105 35.20 -32.94 16.68
C PRO A 105 36.01 -31.64 16.77
N THR A 106 35.89 -30.76 15.78
CA THR A 106 36.46 -29.41 15.75
C THR A 106 35.34 -28.37 15.67
N PRO A 107 34.61 -28.14 16.77
CA PRO A 107 33.49 -27.21 16.78
C PRO A 107 33.99 -25.79 16.49
N ARG A 108 33.28 -25.08 15.60
CA ARG A 108 33.68 -23.75 15.14
C ARG A 108 32.46 -22.90 14.84
N ARG A 109 32.47 -21.66 15.34
CA ARG A 109 31.52 -20.63 14.91
C ARG A 109 32.05 -19.93 13.66
N LEU A 110 31.19 -19.76 12.66
CA LEU A 110 31.51 -18.94 11.48
C LEU A 110 31.31 -17.46 11.79
N GLU A 111 32.18 -16.61 11.24
CA GLU A 111 32.11 -15.17 11.41
C GLU A 111 30.96 -14.56 10.59
N ALA A 112 29.96 -13.99 11.29
CA ALA A 112 28.82 -13.35 10.65
C ALA A 112 29.26 -12.14 9.80
N GLY A 113 28.69 -12.00 8.60
CA GLY A 113 29.03 -10.93 7.65
C GLY A 113 30.33 -11.16 6.85
N ARG A 114 31.15 -12.15 7.22
CA ARG A 114 32.38 -12.50 6.48
C ARG A 114 32.37 -13.92 5.92
N GLU A 115 31.91 -14.89 6.71
CA GLU A 115 31.84 -16.30 6.32
C GLU A 115 30.40 -16.76 6.06
N TRP A 116 29.45 -16.13 6.72
CA TRP A 116 28.04 -16.49 6.71
C TRP A 116 27.13 -15.27 6.93
N THR A 117 25.93 -15.29 6.36
CA THR A 117 24.83 -14.39 6.73
C THR A 117 23.48 -15.09 6.58
N ALA A 118 22.52 -14.79 7.46
CA ALA A 118 21.14 -15.27 7.26
C ALA A 118 20.50 -14.51 6.09
N HIS A 119 19.62 -15.18 5.34
CA HIS A 119 18.83 -14.49 4.32
C HIS A 119 17.86 -13.51 4.99
N GLY A 120 17.60 -12.34 4.40
CA GLY A 120 16.68 -11.35 4.99
C GLY A 120 15.27 -11.91 5.20
N GLY A 121 14.82 -12.79 4.31
CA GLY A 121 13.53 -13.46 4.35
C GLY A 121 13.49 -14.73 5.22
N SER A 122 14.64 -15.21 5.69
CA SER A 122 14.78 -16.46 6.45
C SER A 122 13.78 -16.60 7.61
N ARG A 123 13.17 -17.76 7.84
CA ARG A 123 12.32 -17.93 9.03
C ARG A 123 13.15 -17.77 10.30
N ALA A 124 12.64 -17.01 11.28
CA ALA A 124 13.27 -16.94 12.60
C ALA A 124 13.16 -18.30 13.31
N GLY A 125 14.21 -18.69 14.03
CA GLY A 125 14.23 -19.95 14.77
C GLY A 125 15.62 -20.56 14.89
N GLU A 126 15.65 -21.78 15.42
CA GLU A 126 16.85 -22.53 15.70
C GLU A 126 16.74 -23.94 15.10
N VAL A 127 17.78 -24.38 14.39
CA VAL A 127 17.83 -25.68 13.72
C VAL A 127 19.17 -26.33 14.03
N SER A 128 19.15 -27.56 14.52
CA SER A 128 20.34 -28.40 14.70
C SER A 128 20.16 -29.72 13.95
N GLY A 129 21.05 -30.05 13.03
CA GLY A 129 20.89 -31.25 12.22
C GLY A 129 22.11 -31.61 11.38
N ASP A 130 22.07 -32.79 10.79
CA ASP A 130 23.08 -33.23 9.82
C ASP A 130 23.04 -32.32 8.60
N VAL A 131 24.21 -32.03 8.05
CA VAL A 131 24.36 -31.29 6.80
C VAL A 131 24.44 -32.27 5.63
N VAL A 132 23.64 -32.02 4.59
CA VAL A 132 23.60 -32.83 3.37
C VAL A 132 23.82 -31.94 2.17
N PHE A 133 24.81 -32.28 1.35
CA PHE A 133 25.05 -31.57 0.10
C PHE A 133 24.03 -32.01 -0.96
N VAL A 134 23.37 -31.04 -1.60
CA VAL A 134 22.27 -31.25 -2.56
C VAL A 134 22.54 -30.57 -3.90
N GLY A 135 23.78 -30.57 -4.37
CA GLY A 135 24.10 -29.99 -5.68
C GLY A 135 23.85 -28.47 -5.71
N TYR A 136 23.09 -28.00 -6.69
CA TYR A 136 22.64 -26.60 -6.77
C TYR A 136 21.33 -26.36 -6.01
N GLY A 137 20.72 -27.40 -5.43
CA GLY A 137 19.43 -27.33 -4.77
C GLY A 137 18.27 -27.02 -5.71
N ALA A 138 18.42 -27.35 -7.01
CA ALA A 138 17.46 -26.99 -8.05
C ALA A 138 16.47 -28.13 -8.36
N GLU A 139 15.22 -27.74 -8.64
CA GLU A 139 14.21 -28.62 -9.25
C GLU A 139 13.72 -27.92 -10.53
N ILE A 140 14.00 -28.53 -11.69
CA ILE A 140 13.78 -27.95 -13.02
C ILE A 140 13.01 -29.00 -13.85
N PRO A 141 11.68 -29.08 -13.71
CA PRO A 141 10.86 -30.10 -14.35
C PRO A 141 11.02 -30.15 -15.87
N GLU A 142 11.08 -28.98 -16.52
CA GLU A 142 11.26 -28.82 -17.96
C GLU A 142 12.59 -29.39 -18.49
N ALA A 143 13.61 -29.42 -17.63
CA ALA A 143 14.92 -30.02 -17.93
C ALA A 143 15.07 -31.45 -17.37
N LYS A 144 14.02 -32.00 -16.75
CA LYS A 144 14.04 -33.27 -16.01
C LYS A 144 15.19 -33.35 -15.00
N TYR A 145 15.49 -32.24 -14.33
CA TYR A 145 16.58 -32.12 -13.37
C TYR A 145 16.04 -31.93 -11.96
N ASP A 146 16.49 -32.76 -11.02
CA ASP A 146 16.09 -32.72 -9.61
C ASP A 146 17.31 -33.07 -8.73
N ASP A 147 17.88 -32.06 -8.08
CA ASP A 147 19.02 -32.20 -7.17
C ASP A 147 18.70 -32.99 -5.88
N TYR A 148 17.41 -33.12 -5.55
CA TYR A 148 16.94 -33.87 -4.39
C TYR A 148 16.63 -35.34 -4.73
N ALA A 149 16.78 -35.74 -6.01
CA ALA A 149 16.57 -37.12 -6.41
C ALA A 149 17.56 -38.06 -5.69
N GLY A 150 17.03 -39.06 -4.99
CA GLY A 150 17.84 -40.08 -4.31
C GLY A 150 18.42 -39.66 -2.96
N VAL A 151 18.02 -38.52 -2.39
CA VAL A 151 18.48 -38.05 -1.07
C VAL A 151 17.32 -37.66 -0.15
N ASP A 152 17.39 -38.05 1.13
CA ASP A 152 16.44 -37.60 2.15
C ASP A 152 17.00 -36.41 2.92
N VAL A 153 16.34 -35.26 2.79
CA VAL A 153 16.68 -34.02 3.49
C VAL A 153 15.72 -33.71 4.63
N ARG A 154 14.71 -34.55 4.91
CA ARG A 154 13.70 -34.26 5.93
C ARG A 154 14.34 -34.05 7.30
N GLY A 155 14.07 -32.90 7.91
CA GLY A 155 14.64 -32.53 9.21
C GLY A 155 16.14 -32.21 9.21
N LYS A 156 16.81 -32.20 8.05
CA LYS A 156 18.24 -31.95 7.90
C LYS A 156 18.53 -30.54 7.39
N ILE A 157 19.80 -30.13 7.45
CA ILE A 157 20.29 -28.87 6.89
C ILE A 157 20.82 -29.17 5.48
N ALA A 158 20.14 -28.68 4.45
CA ALA A 158 20.61 -28.78 3.07
C ALA A 158 21.72 -27.76 2.80
N LEU A 159 22.78 -28.16 2.11
CA LEU A 159 23.85 -27.30 1.60
C LEU A 159 23.82 -27.36 0.07
N ALA A 160 23.55 -26.23 -0.57
CA ALA A 160 23.49 -26.09 -2.01
C ALA A 160 24.56 -25.11 -2.51
N LEU A 161 25.04 -25.29 -3.74
CA LEU A 161 25.84 -24.28 -4.44
C LEU A 161 24.93 -23.18 -4.99
N ASP A 162 25.45 -21.95 -5.04
CA ASP A 162 24.82 -20.87 -5.79
C ASP A 162 24.92 -21.09 -7.31
N GLY A 163 24.01 -20.46 -8.08
CA GLY A 163 23.92 -20.65 -9.53
C GLY A 163 23.15 -21.90 -9.96
N ALA A 164 23.38 -22.37 -11.19
CA ALA A 164 22.73 -23.53 -11.78
C ALA A 164 23.74 -24.37 -12.58
N PRO A 165 23.42 -25.61 -12.96
CA PRO A 165 24.30 -26.42 -13.79
C PRO A 165 24.55 -25.75 -15.16
N ALA A 166 25.81 -25.47 -15.49
CA ALA A 166 26.18 -24.72 -16.69
C ALA A 166 25.75 -25.39 -18.02
N TYR A 167 25.56 -26.71 -18.02
CA TYR A 167 25.09 -27.44 -19.20
C TYR A 167 23.58 -27.29 -19.45
N LEU A 168 22.82 -26.69 -18.52
CA LEU A 168 21.41 -26.35 -18.68
C LEU A 168 21.30 -24.86 -19.09
N THR A 169 21.75 -24.54 -20.30
CA THR A 169 21.93 -23.17 -20.81
C THR A 169 20.67 -22.30 -20.77
N ASN A 170 19.48 -22.89 -20.79
CA ASN A 170 18.19 -22.18 -20.76
C ASN A 170 17.47 -22.26 -19.41
N ALA A 171 18.05 -22.93 -18.42
CA ALA A 171 17.41 -23.10 -17.12
C ALA A 171 17.83 -21.98 -16.16
N ARG A 172 16.87 -21.10 -15.83
CA ARG A 172 17.05 -20.07 -14.80
C ARG A 172 16.57 -20.64 -13.46
N VAL A 173 17.49 -20.72 -12.49
CA VAL A 173 17.20 -21.13 -11.11
C VAL A 173 17.58 -19.99 -10.19
N SER A 174 16.58 -19.35 -9.61
CA SER A 174 16.78 -18.31 -8.61
C SER A 174 17.14 -18.92 -7.25
N ARG A 175 17.66 -18.12 -6.32
CA ARG A 175 17.81 -18.54 -4.91
C ARG A 175 16.45 -18.90 -4.31
N LEU A 176 15.39 -18.20 -4.72
CA LEU A 176 14.05 -18.43 -4.24
C LEU A 176 13.51 -19.81 -4.65
N ASP A 177 13.79 -20.24 -5.88
CA ASP A 177 13.44 -21.60 -6.34
C ASP A 177 14.07 -22.67 -5.45
N LYS A 178 15.34 -22.48 -5.06
CA LYS A 178 16.08 -23.40 -4.18
C LYS A 178 15.47 -23.46 -2.79
N LEU A 179 15.08 -22.32 -2.23
CA LEU A 179 14.40 -22.23 -0.93
C LEU A 179 13.05 -22.96 -0.96
N ILE A 180 12.27 -22.75 -2.02
CA ILE A 180 10.97 -23.42 -2.22
C ILE A 180 11.16 -24.94 -2.38
N ALA A 181 12.14 -25.37 -3.17
CA ALA A 181 12.45 -26.79 -3.35
C ALA A 181 12.85 -27.44 -2.01
N ALA A 182 13.77 -26.82 -1.26
CA ALA A 182 14.18 -27.30 0.06
C ALA A 182 13.00 -27.39 1.04
N GLN A 183 12.14 -26.37 1.09
CA GLN A 183 10.95 -26.35 1.94
C GLN A 183 10.00 -27.50 1.58
N ARG A 184 9.69 -27.69 0.29
CA ARG A 184 8.80 -28.76 -0.21
C ARG A 184 9.35 -30.16 0.08
N ARG A 185 10.66 -30.33 0.10
CA ARG A 185 11.34 -31.60 0.42
C ARG A 185 11.49 -31.83 1.94
N GLY A 186 11.08 -30.87 2.76
CA GLY A 186 11.05 -30.98 4.22
C GLY A 186 12.40 -30.73 4.89
N ALA A 187 13.34 -30.05 4.23
CA ALA A 187 14.57 -29.60 4.87
C ALA A 187 14.24 -28.72 6.09
N ALA A 188 15.00 -28.87 7.17
CA ALA A 188 14.86 -28.00 8.34
C ALA A 188 15.52 -26.64 8.11
N ALA A 189 16.59 -26.60 7.30
CA ALA A 189 17.22 -25.38 6.85
C ALA A 189 17.90 -25.53 5.47
N LEU A 190 18.18 -24.40 4.80
CA LEU A 190 19.01 -24.35 3.58
C LEU A 190 20.16 -23.34 3.74
N LEU A 191 21.38 -23.80 3.46
CA LEU A 191 22.58 -22.98 3.28
C LEU A 191 22.94 -22.93 1.80
N ILE A 192 23.14 -21.73 1.24
CA ILE A 192 23.58 -21.54 -0.15
C ILE A 192 25.03 -21.04 -0.19
N ALA A 193 25.91 -21.80 -0.82
CA ALA A 193 27.34 -21.52 -0.91
C ALA A 193 27.67 -20.71 -2.17
N GLY A 194 28.14 -19.48 -1.98
CA GLY A 194 28.47 -18.53 -3.05
C GLY A 194 29.88 -17.96 -2.95
N GLY A 195 30.30 -17.20 -3.96
CA GLY A 195 31.57 -16.46 -3.93
C GLY A 195 31.55 -15.32 -2.91
N GLU A 196 30.42 -14.62 -2.82
CA GLU A 196 30.18 -13.51 -1.90
C GLU A 196 28.86 -13.71 -1.14
N LEU A 197 28.75 -13.09 0.03
CA LEU A 197 27.52 -13.07 0.80
C LEU A 197 26.57 -12.01 0.21
N PRO A 198 25.32 -12.37 -0.13
CA PRO A 198 24.36 -11.39 -0.64
C PRO A 198 23.94 -10.44 0.49
N PRO A 199 23.68 -9.16 0.18
CA PRO A 199 23.07 -8.24 1.14
C PRO A 199 21.66 -8.75 1.53
N PRO A 200 21.24 -8.64 2.81
CA PRO A 200 19.96 -9.18 3.29
C PRO A 200 18.73 -8.68 2.52
N GLU A 201 18.75 -7.44 2.05
CA GLU A 201 17.64 -6.80 1.32
C GLU A 201 17.37 -7.51 -0.01
N LYS A 202 18.44 -8.04 -0.65
CA LYS A 202 18.35 -8.84 -1.89
C LYS A 202 17.91 -10.28 -1.65
N THR A 203 17.74 -10.70 -0.40
CA THR A 203 17.24 -12.03 -0.03
C THR A 203 16.05 -11.93 0.92
N SER A 204 15.29 -10.84 0.84
CA SER A 204 14.24 -10.46 1.80
C SER A 204 12.92 -11.23 1.65
N VAL A 205 12.73 -11.98 0.56
CA VAL A 205 11.51 -12.74 0.34
C VAL A 205 11.37 -13.87 1.35
N GLN A 206 10.26 -13.84 2.07
CA GLN A 206 9.99 -14.81 3.11
C GLN A 206 9.61 -16.16 2.49
N VAL A 207 10.36 -17.19 2.89
CA VAL A 207 10.01 -18.60 2.73
C VAL A 207 10.00 -19.17 4.13
N GLY A 208 9.05 -20.06 4.45
CA GLY A 208 8.87 -20.69 5.77
C GLY A 208 10.01 -21.61 6.23
N LEU A 209 11.23 -21.37 5.75
CA LEU A 209 12.44 -22.16 5.96
C LEU A 209 13.53 -21.31 6.62
N VAL A 210 14.21 -21.87 7.61
CA VAL A 210 15.43 -21.26 8.16
C VAL A 210 16.53 -21.35 7.11
N SER A 211 17.14 -20.24 6.74
CA SER A 211 18.11 -20.22 5.67
C SER A 211 19.16 -19.11 5.76
N GLY A 212 20.23 -19.27 4.99
CA GLY A 212 21.18 -18.21 4.70
C GLY A 212 22.26 -18.60 3.71
N ALA A 213 23.22 -17.71 3.53
CA ALA A 213 24.32 -17.84 2.61
C ALA A 213 25.65 -18.05 3.35
N VAL A 214 26.51 -18.89 2.78
CA VAL A 214 27.88 -19.11 3.23
C VAL A 214 28.84 -18.81 2.09
N THR A 215 30.06 -18.40 2.40
CA THR A 215 31.12 -18.35 1.38
C THR A 215 31.54 -19.76 0.97
N ARG A 216 32.14 -19.92 -0.21
CA ARG A 216 32.71 -21.22 -0.63
C ARG A 216 33.72 -21.77 0.40
N ALA A 217 34.56 -20.93 0.97
CA ALA A 217 35.51 -21.34 2.01
C ALA A 217 34.82 -21.87 3.28
N ALA A 218 33.73 -21.22 3.71
CA ALA A 218 32.91 -21.69 4.82
C ALA A 218 32.19 -23.01 4.50
N ALA A 219 31.72 -23.17 3.26
CA ALA A 219 31.17 -24.44 2.78
C ALA A 219 32.22 -25.54 2.74
N ASP A 220 33.46 -25.26 2.33
CA ASP A 220 34.56 -26.23 2.35
C ASP A 220 34.83 -26.74 3.79
N ALA A 221 34.71 -25.88 4.80
CA ALA A 221 34.78 -26.31 6.20
C ALA A 221 33.64 -27.28 6.60
N LEU A 222 32.44 -27.12 6.03
CA LEU A 222 31.33 -28.07 6.21
C LEU A 222 31.57 -29.40 5.48
N LEU A 223 32.35 -29.40 4.40
CA LEU A 223 32.66 -30.58 3.58
C LEU A 223 33.94 -31.32 4.00
N ALA A 224 34.79 -30.70 4.82
CA ALA A 224 36.10 -31.22 5.23
C ALA A 224 36.11 -32.70 5.68
N PRO A 225 35.13 -33.23 6.46
CA PRO A 225 35.11 -34.65 6.84
C PRO A 225 34.92 -35.65 5.68
N THR A 226 34.54 -35.16 4.49
CA THR A 226 34.45 -35.96 3.27
C THR A 226 35.73 -35.94 2.44
N GLY A 227 36.69 -35.07 2.77
CA GLY A 227 37.88 -34.82 1.96
C GLY A 227 37.60 -34.09 0.64
N ARG A 228 36.43 -33.46 0.50
CA ARG A 228 36.01 -32.72 -0.70
C ARG A 228 35.90 -31.23 -0.42
N THR A 229 36.04 -30.44 -1.47
CA THR A 229 35.73 -29.00 -1.52
C THR A 229 34.49 -28.74 -2.39
N THR A 230 34.01 -27.50 -2.37
CA THR A 230 32.98 -27.00 -3.28
C THR A 230 33.44 -27.03 -4.75
N VAL A 231 34.75 -26.96 -5.01
CA VAL A 231 35.33 -27.13 -6.35
C VAL A 231 35.16 -28.58 -6.80
N ASP A 232 35.53 -29.55 -5.95
CA ASP A 232 35.37 -30.98 -6.25
C ASP A 232 33.92 -31.35 -6.48
N ALA A 233 33.01 -30.81 -5.65
CA ALA A 233 31.58 -31.02 -5.79
C ALA A 233 31.03 -30.43 -7.11
N THR A 234 31.48 -29.24 -7.49
CA THR A 234 31.10 -28.60 -8.77
C THR A 234 31.59 -29.42 -9.96
N ALA A 235 32.82 -29.93 -9.91
CA ALA A 235 33.39 -30.79 -10.94
C ALA A 235 32.62 -32.11 -11.08
N ALA A 236 32.26 -32.73 -9.95
CA ALA A 236 31.47 -33.96 -9.93
C ALA A 236 30.08 -33.79 -10.55
N LEU A 237 29.35 -32.72 -10.22
CA LEU A 237 28.06 -32.39 -10.82
C LEU A 237 28.17 -32.19 -12.33
N SER A 238 29.21 -31.49 -12.77
CA SER A 238 29.46 -31.21 -14.19
C SER A 238 29.77 -32.48 -14.98
N ALA A 239 30.58 -33.38 -14.39
CA ALA A 239 30.93 -34.66 -15.00
C ALA A 239 29.73 -35.61 -15.07
N ALA A 240 28.92 -35.67 -14.01
CA ALA A 240 27.73 -36.51 -13.94
C ALA A 240 26.61 -36.04 -14.88
N ARG A 241 26.57 -34.73 -15.21
CA ARG A 241 25.43 -34.07 -15.87
C ARG A 241 24.09 -34.41 -15.21
N GLY A 242 24.10 -34.50 -13.88
CA GLY A 242 22.98 -34.97 -13.07
C GLY A 242 23.20 -34.68 -11.58
N PRO A 243 22.22 -35.04 -10.74
CA PRO A 243 22.32 -34.86 -9.30
C PRO A 243 23.43 -35.74 -8.71
N ALA A 244 24.19 -35.19 -7.77
CA ALA A 244 25.25 -35.91 -7.05
C ALA A 244 25.23 -35.58 -5.54
N PRO A 245 24.11 -35.83 -4.83
CA PRO A 245 23.99 -35.49 -3.42
C PRO A 245 24.87 -36.41 -2.54
N PHE A 246 25.31 -35.91 -1.39
CA PHE A 246 26.05 -36.71 -0.42
C PHE A 246 25.97 -36.16 1.01
N ALA A 247 26.11 -37.04 2.01
CA ALA A 247 26.22 -36.64 3.41
C ALA A 247 27.59 -36.01 3.68
N THR A 248 27.61 -34.80 4.26
CA THR A 248 28.88 -34.10 4.55
C THR A 248 29.58 -34.66 5.80
N ARG A 249 28.87 -35.47 6.59
CA ARG A 249 29.28 -35.97 7.92
C ARG A 249 29.54 -34.86 8.94
N THR A 250 29.06 -33.65 8.65
CA THR A 250 29.07 -32.50 9.56
C THR A 250 27.67 -32.31 10.12
N ARG A 251 27.57 -32.02 11.41
CA ARG A 251 26.33 -31.51 12.00
C ARG A 251 26.49 -29.99 12.16
N ALA A 252 25.42 -29.24 12.07
CA ALA A 252 25.47 -27.79 12.29
C ALA A 252 24.31 -27.33 13.16
N HIS A 253 24.51 -26.21 13.83
CA HIS A 253 23.50 -25.48 14.56
C HIS A 253 23.38 -24.08 13.96
N LEU A 254 22.20 -23.76 13.46
CA LEU A 254 21.84 -22.49 12.85
C LEU A 254 20.76 -21.82 13.69
N ARG A 255 21.05 -20.64 14.22
CA ARG A 255 20.05 -19.75 14.79
C ARG A 255 19.90 -18.52 13.93
N VAL A 256 18.66 -18.18 13.60
CA VAL A 256 18.28 -16.95 12.93
C VAL A 256 17.37 -16.17 13.86
N GLU A 257 17.84 -15.01 14.28
CA GLU A 257 17.02 -13.99 14.90
C GLU A 257 16.58 -13.01 13.82
N LYS A 258 15.35 -12.51 13.89
CA LYS A 258 14.89 -11.41 13.04
C LYS A 258 14.73 -10.17 13.88
N VAL A 259 15.33 -9.09 13.43
CA VAL A 259 14.93 -7.74 13.82
C VAL A 259 13.96 -7.27 12.74
N ILE A 260 12.76 -6.89 13.16
CA ILE A 260 11.73 -6.33 12.29
C ILE A 260 11.88 -4.82 12.37
N ASP A 261 12.21 -4.18 11.25
CA ASP A 261 12.19 -2.74 11.12
C ASP A 261 10.83 -2.36 10.51
N GLU A 262 10.02 -1.60 11.25
CA GLU A 262 8.71 -1.14 10.80
C GLU A 262 8.85 0.22 10.11
N ILE A 263 8.45 0.28 8.85
CA ILE A 263 8.18 1.55 8.18
C ILE A 263 6.75 1.94 8.52
N ARG A 264 6.60 3.10 9.18
CA ARG A 264 5.32 3.63 9.61
C ARG A 264 4.94 4.84 8.78
N ALA A 265 3.63 5.02 8.61
CA ALA A 265 3.02 6.24 8.11
C ALA A 265 1.85 6.61 9.02
N ALA A 266 1.15 7.70 8.69
CA ALA A 266 -0.01 8.13 9.45
C ALA A 266 -1.11 8.67 8.54
N ASN A 267 -2.35 8.58 8.99
CA ASN A 267 -3.37 9.53 8.57
C ASN A 267 -3.30 10.75 9.48
N VAL A 268 -3.73 11.91 9.00
CA VAL A 268 -3.88 13.11 9.82
C VAL A 268 -5.35 13.45 9.98
N ILE A 269 -5.86 13.33 11.20
CA ILE A 269 -7.29 13.41 11.51
C ILE A 269 -7.57 14.58 12.44
N GLY A 270 -8.36 15.54 11.97
CA GLY A 270 -8.90 16.63 12.76
C GLY A 270 -10.42 16.51 12.92
N VAL A 271 -10.93 16.82 14.10
CA VAL A 271 -12.36 16.73 14.43
C VAL A 271 -12.89 18.10 14.83
N LEU A 272 -13.94 18.55 14.17
CA LEU A 272 -14.72 19.72 14.56
C LEU A 272 -16.06 19.23 15.13
N PRO A 273 -16.26 19.27 16.46
CA PRO A 273 -17.47 18.75 17.09
C PRO A 273 -18.73 19.46 16.61
N GLY A 274 -19.81 18.69 16.43
CA GLY A 274 -21.14 19.24 16.21
C GLY A 274 -21.68 19.95 17.45
N ASP A 275 -22.60 20.89 17.26
CA ASP A 275 -23.24 21.62 18.37
C ASP A 275 -24.72 21.26 18.57
N ASP A 276 -25.33 20.55 17.62
CA ASP A 276 -26.72 20.16 17.73
C ASP A 276 -26.82 18.92 18.64
N PRO A 277 -27.58 18.96 19.75
CA PRO A 277 -27.64 17.85 20.70
C PRO A 277 -28.12 16.52 20.10
N THR A 278 -28.82 16.55 18.97
CA THR A 278 -29.36 15.37 18.30
C THR A 278 -28.47 14.88 17.16
N LEU A 279 -27.74 15.79 16.50
CA LEU A 279 -26.91 15.48 15.33
C LEU A 279 -25.41 15.41 15.65
N ALA A 280 -24.93 15.97 16.75
CA ALA A 280 -23.49 16.05 17.06
C ALA A 280 -22.81 14.67 17.21
N ALA A 281 -23.59 13.62 17.51
CA ALA A 281 -23.08 12.25 17.57
C ALA A 281 -22.88 11.61 16.18
N GLU A 282 -23.48 12.17 15.14
CA GLU A 282 -23.28 11.80 13.74
C GLU A 282 -22.13 12.60 13.13
N ALA A 283 -21.45 12.02 12.13
CA ALA A 283 -20.32 12.65 11.48
C ALA A 283 -20.37 12.64 9.96
N VAL A 284 -19.93 13.73 9.34
CA VAL A 284 -19.53 13.78 7.93
C VAL A 284 -18.01 13.67 7.88
N VAL A 285 -17.49 12.71 7.11
CA VAL A 285 -16.04 12.61 6.86
C VAL A 285 -15.71 13.37 5.58
N ILE A 286 -14.75 14.29 5.65
CA ILE A 286 -14.22 15.05 4.53
C ILE A 286 -12.77 14.65 4.35
N GLY A 287 -12.41 14.08 3.20
CA GLY A 287 -11.10 13.46 3.01
C GLY A 287 -10.42 13.74 1.68
N ALA A 288 -9.12 13.53 1.69
CA ALA A 288 -8.20 13.51 0.55
C ALA A 288 -6.94 12.77 1.01
N HIS A 289 -6.20 12.13 0.11
CA HIS A 289 -4.86 11.66 0.49
C HIS A 289 -3.86 12.80 0.41
N TYR A 290 -2.92 12.79 1.34
CA TYR A 290 -1.86 13.79 1.43
C TYR A 290 -0.50 13.25 1.03
N ASP A 291 -0.34 12.00 0.64
CA ASP A 291 0.93 11.50 0.10
C ASP A 291 0.98 11.51 -1.43
N HIS A 292 2.17 11.30 -2.00
CA HIS A 292 2.38 11.04 -3.42
C HIS A 292 3.61 10.12 -3.62
N LEU A 293 4.09 9.98 -4.85
CA LEU A 293 5.09 8.97 -5.24
C LEU A 293 6.49 9.14 -4.62
N GLY A 294 6.87 10.36 -4.22
CA GLY A 294 8.17 10.66 -3.63
C GLY A 294 9.28 10.90 -4.65
N ARG A 295 10.41 10.25 -4.45
CA ARG A 295 11.60 10.33 -5.31
C ARG A 295 11.90 8.99 -5.97
N ALA A 296 12.09 8.98 -7.28
CA ALA A 296 12.55 7.82 -8.03
C ALA A 296 13.68 8.23 -8.98
N ASP A 297 14.77 7.45 -9.02
CA ASP A 297 15.95 7.68 -9.87
C ASP A 297 16.51 9.11 -9.82
N GLY A 298 16.47 9.72 -8.64
CA GLY A 298 16.94 11.09 -8.41
C GLY A 298 15.96 12.19 -8.85
N VAL A 299 14.78 11.83 -9.36
CA VAL A 299 13.73 12.75 -9.79
C VAL A 299 12.62 12.80 -8.74
N VAL A 300 12.17 14.01 -8.41
CA VAL A 300 11.07 14.25 -7.45
C VAL A 300 9.74 14.28 -8.22
N TYR A 301 8.72 13.67 -7.64
CA TYR A 301 7.34 13.69 -8.10
C TYR A 301 6.54 14.55 -7.12
N PRO A 302 6.27 15.83 -7.41
CA PRO A 302 5.73 16.76 -6.40
C PRO A 302 4.28 16.46 -6.02
N GLY A 303 3.45 16.02 -6.98
CA GLY A 303 2.06 15.66 -6.74
C GLY A 303 1.17 16.86 -6.42
N ALA A 304 1.24 17.90 -7.27
CA ALA A 304 0.49 19.13 -7.08
C ALA A 304 -1.02 18.95 -7.27
N ASP A 305 -1.44 18.34 -8.38
CA ASP A 305 -2.84 17.98 -8.55
C ASP A 305 -3.16 16.70 -7.80
N ASP A 306 -2.20 15.77 -7.78
CA ASP A 306 -2.30 14.44 -7.18
C ASP A 306 -1.36 14.27 -5.97
N ASN A 307 -1.78 14.56 -4.74
CA ASN A 307 -3.06 15.13 -4.36
C ASN A 307 -2.93 16.26 -3.35
N ALA A 308 -1.95 17.14 -3.56
CA ALA A 308 -1.85 18.38 -2.80
C ALA A 308 -3.09 19.27 -3.03
N SER A 309 -3.73 19.21 -4.21
CA SER A 309 -4.95 19.96 -4.53
C SER A 309 -6.15 19.56 -3.66
N GLY A 310 -6.44 18.26 -3.53
CA GLY A 310 -7.51 17.75 -2.66
C GLY A 310 -7.21 18.02 -1.19
N THR A 311 -5.97 17.78 -0.76
CA THR A 311 -5.52 18.12 0.60
C THR A 311 -5.73 19.60 0.92
N ALA A 312 -5.40 20.51 -0.01
CA ALA A 312 -5.62 21.94 0.14
C ALA A 312 -7.09 22.30 0.30
N VAL A 313 -8.00 21.67 -0.47
CA VAL A 313 -9.45 21.85 -0.33
C VAL A 313 -9.92 21.42 1.05
N VAL A 314 -9.55 20.22 1.52
CA VAL A 314 -9.94 19.71 2.85
C VAL A 314 -9.47 20.64 3.97
N LEU A 315 -8.22 21.11 3.91
CA LEU A 315 -7.67 22.08 4.85
C LEU A 315 -8.39 23.44 4.80
N GLY A 316 -8.73 23.89 3.60
CA GLY A 316 -9.53 25.11 3.40
C GLY A 316 -10.91 24.99 4.04
N LEU A 317 -11.61 23.88 3.79
CA LEU A 317 -12.91 23.59 4.39
C LEU A 317 -12.81 23.52 5.92
N ALA A 318 -11.77 22.88 6.47
CA ALA A 318 -11.54 22.83 7.91
C ALA A 318 -11.49 24.23 8.53
N ARG A 319 -10.72 25.15 7.91
CA ARG A 319 -10.64 26.56 8.34
C ARG A 319 -11.98 27.28 8.20
N ALA A 320 -12.69 27.09 7.08
CA ALA A 320 -13.95 27.76 6.80
C ALA A 320 -15.05 27.37 7.81
N PHE A 321 -15.22 26.08 8.08
CA PHE A 321 -16.20 25.61 9.06
C PHE A 321 -15.83 25.97 10.50
N ALA A 322 -14.54 25.92 10.86
CA ALA A 322 -14.10 26.35 12.18
C ALA A 322 -14.36 27.86 12.40
N ALA A 323 -14.06 28.70 11.40
CA ALA A 323 -14.33 30.13 11.45
C ALA A 323 -15.84 30.47 11.51
N ALA A 324 -16.69 29.62 10.92
CA ALA A 324 -18.15 29.75 10.99
C ALA A 324 -18.76 29.34 12.34
N GLY A 325 -17.97 28.72 13.23
CA GLY A 325 -18.44 28.21 14.52
C GLY A 325 -18.94 26.76 14.47
N GLY A 326 -18.49 25.96 13.50
CA GLY A 326 -18.83 24.53 13.38
C GLY A 326 -20.04 24.23 12.50
N SER A 327 -20.59 23.02 12.66
CA SER A 327 -21.81 22.55 12.01
C SER A 327 -22.69 21.71 12.96
N SER A 328 -23.93 21.40 12.57
CA SER A 328 -24.85 20.66 13.46
C SER A 328 -24.33 19.25 13.76
N ARG A 329 -23.88 18.52 12.73
CA ARG A 329 -23.10 17.29 12.88
C ARG A 329 -21.63 17.56 13.17
N THR A 330 -20.95 16.57 13.72
CA THR A 330 -19.49 16.56 13.80
C THR A 330 -18.89 16.47 12.39
N LEU A 331 -17.84 17.23 12.11
CA LEU A 331 -17.05 17.10 10.89
C LEU A 331 -15.73 16.44 11.22
N VAL A 332 -15.37 15.41 10.46
CA VAL A 332 -14.07 14.75 10.57
C VAL A 332 -13.28 15.02 9.29
N PHE A 333 -12.19 15.76 9.41
CA PHE A 333 -11.27 16.05 8.32
C PHE A 333 -10.16 14.98 8.37
N ALA A 334 -10.14 14.10 7.37
CA ALA A 334 -9.26 12.94 7.31
C ALA A 334 -8.33 13.02 6.11
N LEU A 335 -7.06 13.29 6.36
CA LEU A 335 -6.02 13.35 5.34
C LEU A 335 -5.27 12.03 5.34
N PHE A 336 -5.45 11.21 4.30
CA PHE A 336 -4.97 9.84 4.27
C PHE A 336 -3.51 9.75 3.80
N GLY A 337 -2.72 8.91 4.46
CA GLY A 337 -1.42 8.51 3.94
C GLY A 337 -1.55 7.20 3.15
N ALA A 338 -0.57 6.93 2.30
CA ALA A 338 -0.36 5.68 1.59
C ALA A 338 -1.53 5.26 0.70
N GLU A 339 -2.16 6.24 0.08
CA GLU A 339 -3.14 6.01 -0.99
C GLU A 339 -2.43 5.36 -2.19
N GLU A 340 -1.30 5.95 -2.59
CA GLU A 340 -0.42 5.54 -3.70
C GLU A 340 0.13 4.12 -3.57
N LEU A 341 0.10 3.60 -2.34
CA LEU A 341 0.57 2.26 -1.99
C LEU A 341 -0.57 1.24 -1.93
N GLY A 342 -1.81 1.64 -2.24
CA GLY A 342 -2.98 0.78 -2.30
C GLY A 342 -4.07 1.10 -1.26
N LEU A 343 -4.36 2.38 -1.02
CA LEU A 343 -5.42 2.84 -0.12
C LEU A 343 -5.21 2.40 1.35
N ILE A 344 -3.96 2.30 1.78
CA ILE A 344 -3.61 1.71 3.08
C ILE A 344 -4.13 2.60 4.22
N GLY A 345 -3.99 3.92 4.10
CA GLY A 345 -4.44 4.87 5.12
C GLY A 345 -5.96 4.90 5.31
N SER A 346 -6.74 5.06 4.24
CA SER A 346 -8.20 5.03 4.33
C SER A 346 -8.73 3.68 4.81
N ARG A 347 -8.11 2.58 4.40
CA ARG A 347 -8.43 1.25 4.96
C ARG A 347 -8.15 1.18 6.45
N HIS A 348 -7.03 1.73 6.90
CA HIS A 348 -6.72 1.79 8.33
C HIS A 348 -7.76 2.63 9.09
N TYR A 349 -8.14 3.78 8.55
CA TYR A 349 -9.16 4.65 9.16
C TYR A 349 -10.51 3.93 9.27
N VAL A 350 -10.99 3.30 8.21
CA VAL A 350 -12.27 2.56 8.20
C VAL A 350 -12.29 1.47 9.29
N ASN A 351 -11.15 0.83 9.56
CA ASN A 351 -11.04 -0.17 10.63
C ASN A 351 -10.91 0.44 12.04
N ARG A 352 -10.52 1.70 12.15
CA ARG A 352 -10.31 2.43 13.42
C ARG A 352 -10.79 3.87 13.30
N PRO A 353 -12.08 4.12 13.05
CA PRO A 353 -12.52 5.45 12.66
C PRO A 353 -12.59 6.37 13.89
N ALA A 354 -12.33 7.66 13.70
CA ALA A 354 -12.43 8.65 14.79
C ALA A 354 -13.87 8.79 15.32
N VAL A 355 -14.85 8.54 14.45
CA VAL A 355 -16.27 8.36 14.79
C VAL A 355 -16.72 7.02 14.22
N PRO A 356 -17.39 6.14 14.98
CA PRO A 356 -17.88 4.85 14.48
C PRO A 356 -18.62 4.95 13.14
N LEU A 357 -18.35 4.04 12.19
CA LEU A 357 -18.88 4.13 10.82
C LEU A 357 -20.41 4.08 10.76
N ASP A 358 -21.07 3.41 11.70
CA ASP A 358 -22.53 3.41 11.83
C ASP A 358 -23.09 4.80 12.15
N ARG A 359 -22.26 5.72 12.65
CA ARG A 359 -22.58 7.15 12.88
C ARG A 359 -22.00 8.07 11.80
N THR A 360 -21.23 7.55 10.86
CA THR A 360 -20.77 8.32 9.70
C THR A 360 -21.88 8.38 8.65
N VAL A 361 -22.39 9.58 8.36
CA VAL A 361 -23.55 9.77 7.48
C VAL A 361 -23.18 9.76 6.01
N ALA A 362 -21.98 10.24 5.69
CA ALA A 362 -21.40 10.24 4.36
C ALA A 362 -19.90 10.51 4.44
N MET A 363 -19.19 10.15 3.38
CA MET A 363 -17.81 10.56 3.15
C MET A 363 -17.71 11.35 1.83
N VAL A 364 -17.08 12.52 1.89
CA VAL A 364 -16.82 13.39 0.74
C VAL A 364 -15.31 13.40 0.48
N ASN A 365 -14.88 12.84 -0.65
CA ASN A 365 -13.48 12.73 -1.03
C ASN A 365 -13.11 13.73 -2.12
N PHE A 366 -11.94 14.35 -2.00
CA PHE A 366 -11.36 15.24 -3.01
C PHE A 366 -10.04 14.67 -3.52
N ASP A 367 -9.94 14.51 -4.83
CA ASP A 367 -8.78 13.91 -5.49
C ASP A 367 -8.60 14.51 -6.88
N MET A 368 -7.40 14.99 -7.20
CA MET A 368 -7.12 15.63 -8.49
C MET A 368 -8.14 16.74 -8.84
N VAL A 369 -8.28 17.74 -7.96
CA VAL A 369 -9.31 18.78 -8.03
C VAL A 369 -8.79 20.16 -8.45
N GLY A 370 -7.52 20.27 -8.78
CA GLY A 370 -6.82 21.51 -9.13
C GLY A 370 -6.77 21.84 -10.62
N ARG A 371 -7.39 21.05 -11.51
CA ARG A 371 -7.30 21.24 -12.97
C ARG A 371 -8.64 21.55 -13.65
N LEU A 372 -9.55 22.21 -12.93
CA LEU A 372 -10.89 22.53 -13.45
C LEU A 372 -10.84 23.26 -14.80
N GLN A 373 -10.15 24.40 -14.93
CA GLN A 373 -9.79 25.04 -16.22
C GLN A 373 -10.94 25.13 -17.26
N GLY A 374 -12.17 25.39 -16.82
CA GLY A 374 -13.36 25.45 -17.69
C GLY A 374 -13.95 24.09 -18.11
N ARG A 375 -13.40 22.98 -17.61
CA ARG A 375 -13.98 21.63 -17.65
C ARG A 375 -15.15 21.51 -16.66
N SER A 376 -15.84 20.38 -16.76
CA SER A 376 -16.82 19.97 -15.76
C SER A 376 -16.14 19.35 -14.55
N LEU A 377 -16.61 19.69 -13.36
CA LEU A 377 -16.31 18.97 -12.13
C LEU A 377 -16.99 17.60 -12.20
N ASN A 378 -16.23 16.53 -12.02
CA ASN A 378 -16.78 15.18 -12.00
C ASN A 378 -17.04 14.78 -10.54
N VAL A 379 -18.20 14.17 -10.30
CA VAL A 379 -18.56 13.65 -8.99
C VAL A 379 -19.09 12.23 -9.10
N GLY A 380 -18.34 11.28 -8.54
CA GLY A 380 -18.74 9.89 -8.41
C GLY A 380 -19.56 9.61 -7.15
N GLY A 381 -20.22 8.45 -7.13
CA GLY A 381 -21.00 7.98 -5.98
C GLY A 381 -22.37 8.62 -5.83
N GLY A 382 -22.90 9.29 -6.86
CA GLY A 382 -24.20 9.96 -6.79
C GLY A 382 -25.39 9.03 -6.47
N ASP A 383 -25.24 7.73 -6.72
CA ASP A 383 -26.25 6.70 -6.43
C ASP A 383 -25.88 5.83 -5.20
N SER A 384 -24.80 6.18 -4.48
CA SER A 384 -24.34 5.48 -3.25
C SER A 384 -25.23 5.73 -2.03
N GLY A 385 -26.07 6.75 -2.11
CA GLY A 385 -27.08 7.07 -1.13
C GLY A 385 -28.18 7.92 -1.73
N ASN A 386 -29.36 7.89 -1.12
CA ASN A 386 -30.48 8.67 -1.62
C ASN A 386 -30.16 10.18 -1.60
N ARG A 387 -30.68 10.91 -2.61
CA ARG A 387 -30.57 12.38 -2.74
C ARG A 387 -29.17 12.96 -2.96
N LEU A 388 -28.10 12.17 -2.88
CA LEU A 388 -26.72 12.66 -3.06
C LEU A 388 -26.51 13.32 -4.42
N ARG A 389 -26.99 12.69 -5.50
CA ARG A 389 -26.98 13.29 -6.85
C ARG A 389 -27.58 14.69 -6.88
N VAL A 390 -28.79 14.85 -6.34
CA VAL A 390 -29.51 16.13 -6.33
C VAL A 390 -28.76 17.15 -5.49
N LEU A 391 -28.28 16.75 -4.32
CA LEU A 391 -27.52 17.61 -3.41
C LEU A 391 -26.28 18.22 -4.10
N VAL A 392 -25.52 17.40 -4.84
CA VAL A 392 -24.34 17.88 -5.58
C VAL A 392 -24.75 18.76 -6.77
N SER A 393 -25.81 18.40 -7.50
CA SER A 393 -26.33 19.22 -8.60
C SER A 393 -26.77 20.61 -8.14
N ASP A 394 -27.51 20.70 -7.04
CA ASP A 394 -27.95 21.97 -6.46
C ASP A 394 -26.76 22.83 -6.02
N ALA A 395 -25.76 22.21 -5.38
CA ALA A 395 -24.53 22.88 -4.94
C ALA A 395 -23.72 23.44 -6.12
N ALA A 396 -23.53 22.65 -7.19
CA ALA A 396 -22.80 23.09 -8.36
C ALA A 396 -23.55 24.19 -9.13
N GLN A 397 -24.89 24.09 -9.21
CA GLN A 397 -25.72 25.14 -9.80
C GLN A 397 -25.59 26.46 -9.05
N LEU A 398 -25.61 26.42 -7.71
CA LEU A 398 -25.46 27.61 -6.87
C LEU A 398 -24.12 28.33 -7.11
N GLU A 399 -23.04 27.56 -7.30
CA GLU A 399 -21.69 28.08 -7.54
C GLU A 399 -21.36 28.26 -9.05
N GLY A 400 -22.35 28.01 -9.93
CA GLY A 400 -22.23 28.13 -11.38
C GLY A 400 -21.19 27.19 -12.01
N VAL A 401 -20.87 26.07 -11.37
CA VAL A 401 -19.84 25.11 -11.79
C VAL A 401 -20.46 24.06 -12.73
N PRO A 402 -19.94 23.89 -13.97
CA PRO A 402 -20.34 22.77 -14.81
C PRO A 402 -20.04 21.44 -14.12
N LEU A 403 -20.97 20.50 -14.15
CA LEU A 403 -20.96 19.30 -13.32
C LEU A 403 -21.29 18.06 -14.17
N ASP A 404 -20.52 17.00 -13.98
CA ASP A 404 -20.87 15.64 -14.40
C ASP A 404 -20.97 14.75 -13.15
N VAL A 405 -22.18 14.30 -12.81
CA VAL A 405 -22.40 13.38 -11.69
C VAL A 405 -22.66 11.98 -12.22
N HIS A 406 -21.83 11.02 -11.86
CA HIS A 406 -22.06 9.62 -12.17
C HIS A 406 -22.47 8.80 -10.94
N GLY A 407 -23.28 7.76 -11.19
CA GLY A 407 -23.87 6.96 -10.13
C GLY A 407 -22.89 6.04 -9.42
N SER A 408 -21.90 5.52 -10.16
CA SER A 408 -20.93 4.54 -9.66
C SER A 408 -20.14 5.09 -8.47
N PRO A 409 -20.15 4.39 -7.32
CA PRO A 409 -19.30 4.68 -6.17
C PRO A 409 -17.93 3.97 -6.22
N TYR A 410 -17.68 3.21 -7.29
CA TYR A 410 -16.42 2.52 -7.50
C TYR A 410 -15.42 3.46 -8.18
N GLY A 411 -14.23 3.57 -7.60
CA GLY A 411 -13.10 4.34 -8.12
C GLY A 411 -11.81 3.98 -7.39
N PRO A 412 -10.64 4.27 -7.96
CA PRO A 412 -9.35 3.94 -7.38
C PRO A 412 -8.87 5.03 -6.41
N SER A 413 -9.67 5.34 -5.37
CA SER A 413 -9.32 6.37 -4.37
C SER A 413 -9.95 6.05 -3.01
N ASP A 414 -9.65 6.83 -1.98
CA ASP A 414 -9.95 6.55 -0.57
C ASP A 414 -11.43 6.31 -0.26
N HIS A 415 -12.34 6.98 -0.99
CA HIS A 415 -13.79 6.80 -0.86
C HIS A 415 -14.22 5.33 -1.03
N SER A 416 -13.48 4.54 -1.80
CA SER A 416 -13.80 3.13 -2.04
C SER A 416 -13.82 2.29 -0.76
N GLN A 417 -12.94 2.59 0.21
CA GLN A 417 -12.87 1.86 1.48
C GLN A 417 -14.11 2.16 2.35
N PHE A 418 -14.61 3.40 2.30
CA PHE A 418 -15.84 3.81 3.00
C PHE A 418 -17.08 3.18 2.37
N TYR A 419 -17.16 3.16 1.05
CA TYR A 419 -18.29 2.55 0.35
C TYR A 419 -18.39 1.04 0.59
N ALA A 420 -17.25 0.34 0.57
CA ALA A 420 -17.16 -1.07 0.92
C ALA A 420 -17.60 -1.36 2.37
N ALA A 421 -17.45 -0.38 3.25
CA ALA A 421 -17.86 -0.46 4.66
C ALA A 421 -19.30 0.04 4.93
N GLY A 422 -20.10 0.29 3.89
CA GLY A 422 -21.52 0.64 4.04
C GLY A 422 -21.80 2.13 4.27
N VAL A 423 -20.83 3.01 3.99
CA VAL A 423 -20.99 4.48 4.11
C VAL A 423 -21.31 5.08 2.72
N PRO A 424 -22.31 5.96 2.57
CA PRO A 424 -22.54 6.71 1.33
C PRO A 424 -21.34 7.61 1.00
N VAL A 425 -20.97 7.72 -0.27
CA VAL A 425 -19.76 8.43 -0.71
C VAL A 425 -20.01 9.39 -1.86
N LEU A 426 -19.26 10.49 -1.88
CA LEU A 426 -19.11 11.37 -3.03
C LEU A 426 -17.62 11.53 -3.36
N PHE A 427 -17.25 11.41 -4.63
CA PHE A 427 -15.86 11.48 -5.09
C PHE A 427 -15.66 12.61 -6.09
N PHE A 428 -15.00 13.69 -5.68
CA PHE A 428 -14.77 14.89 -6.48
C PHE A 428 -13.43 14.83 -7.19
N TYR A 429 -13.43 15.05 -8.51
CA TYR A 429 -12.21 15.10 -9.33
C TYR A 429 -12.41 15.91 -10.62
N THR A 430 -11.32 16.42 -11.21
CA THR A 430 -11.34 17.25 -12.43
C THR A 430 -10.93 16.51 -13.71
N GLY A 431 -10.70 15.20 -13.60
CA GLY A 431 -10.36 14.30 -14.71
C GLY A 431 -8.86 14.14 -14.93
N GLY A 432 -8.47 13.14 -15.72
CA GLY A 432 -7.06 12.84 -15.98
C GLY A 432 -6.36 13.88 -16.87
N HIS A 433 -5.04 13.96 -16.75
CA HIS A 433 -4.17 14.83 -17.54
C HIS A 433 -2.79 14.22 -17.75
N SER A 434 -2.01 14.73 -18.71
CA SER A 434 -0.69 14.20 -19.07
C SER A 434 0.38 14.29 -17.98
N ASP A 435 0.17 15.17 -16.99
CA ASP A 435 1.08 15.30 -15.84
C ASP A 435 0.82 14.26 -14.73
N TYR A 436 -0.23 13.45 -14.84
CA TYR A 436 -0.59 12.48 -13.79
C TYR A 436 0.55 11.47 -13.53
N HIS A 437 0.92 11.29 -12.26
CA HIS A 437 2.07 10.48 -11.84
C HIS A 437 3.39 10.86 -12.52
N GLN A 438 3.55 12.12 -12.95
CA GLN A 438 4.77 12.61 -13.59
C GLN A 438 5.50 13.62 -12.69
N PRO A 439 6.83 13.77 -12.84
CA PRO A 439 7.60 14.86 -12.21
C PRO A 439 7.09 16.26 -12.58
N SER A 440 6.34 16.36 -13.67
CA SER A 440 5.75 17.59 -14.18
C SER A 440 4.42 17.96 -13.51
N ASP A 441 3.92 17.20 -12.52
CA ASP A 441 2.77 17.61 -11.72
C ASP A 441 3.17 18.64 -10.64
N THR A 442 3.31 19.89 -11.08
CA THR A 442 3.89 21.00 -10.32
C THR A 442 2.86 22.07 -9.97
N ALA A 443 3.08 22.80 -8.87
CA ALA A 443 2.13 23.75 -8.32
C ALA A 443 1.74 24.90 -9.26
N ASP A 444 2.63 25.30 -10.17
CA ASP A 444 2.37 26.35 -11.17
C ASP A 444 1.25 25.99 -12.16
N LYS A 445 0.88 24.70 -12.25
CA LYS A 445 -0.16 24.22 -13.15
C LYS A 445 -1.54 24.12 -12.52
N ILE A 446 -1.66 24.43 -11.24
CA ILE A 446 -2.94 24.43 -10.53
C ILE A 446 -3.76 25.66 -10.91
N ASP A 447 -5.00 25.42 -11.33
CA ASP A 447 -6.00 26.46 -11.52
C ASP A 447 -6.56 26.89 -10.17
N ALA A 448 -5.92 27.89 -9.56
CA ALA A 448 -6.28 28.40 -8.24
C ALA A 448 -7.75 28.86 -8.16
N ALA A 449 -8.25 29.51 -9.21
CA ALA A 449 -9.64 29.96 -9.27
C ALA A 449 -10.61 28.79 -9.39
N GLY A 450 -10.28 27.82 -10.24
CA GLY A 450 -11.01 26.56 -10.37
C GLY A 450 -11.05 25.77 -9.05
N LEU A 451 -9.92 25.62 -8.38
CA LEU A 451 -9.80 24.93 -7.09
C LEU A 451 -10.69 25.57 -6.01
N ALA A 452 -10.74 26.90 -5.94
CA ALA A 452 -11.64 27.62 -5.04
C ALA A 452 -13.12 27.38 -5.36
N ARG A 453 -13.48 27.26 -6.65
CA ARG A 453 -14.85 26.92 -7.06
C ARG A 453 -15.22 25.48 -6.70
N VAL A 454 -14.30 24.54 -6.85
CA VAL A 454 -14.51 23.15 -6.37
C VAL A 454 -14.69 23.15 -4.84
N ALA A 455 -13.86 23.89 -4.10
CA ALA A 455 -14.00 24.04 -2.65
C ALA A 455 -15.36 24.66 -2.27
N ALA A 456 -15.88 25.61 -3.05
CA ALA A 456 -17.20 26.18 -2.83
C ALA A 456 -18.32 25.15 -2.98
N VAL A 457 -18.32 24.36 -4.06
CA VAL A 457 -19.28 23.25 -4.24
C VAL A 457 -19.17 22.25 -3.07
N GLY A 458 -17.94 21.90 -2.69
CA GLY A 458 -17.67 21.04 -1.54
C GLY A 458 -18.23 21.59 -0.22
N ALA A 459 -18.06 22.90 0.03
CA ALA A 459 -18.60 23.57 1.22
C ALA A 459 -20.13 23.44 1.26
N ARG A 460 -20.83 23.73 0.15
CA ARG A 460 -22.30 23.61 0.07
C ARG A 460 -22.78 22.19 0.29
N VAL A 461 -22.07 21.21 -0.26
CA VAL A 461 -22.37 19.79 -0.08
C VAL A 461 -22.23 19.40 1.40
N VAL A 462 -21.13 19.80 2.04
CA VAL A 462 -20.86 19.50 3.45
C VAL A 462 -21.86 20.23 4.37
N GLU A 463 -22.21 21.49 4.11
CA GLU A 463 -23.23 22.23 4.86
C GLU A 463 -24.55 21.45 4.88
N ARG A 464 -25.02 21.00 3.70
CA ARG A 464 -26.26 20.22 3.58
C ARG A 464 -26.15 18.86 4.26
N LEU A 465 -25.04 18.13 4.08
CA LEU A 465 -24.83 16.85 4.77
C LEU A 465 -24.72 17.01 6.29
N ALA A 466 -24.29 18.17 6.79
CA ALA A 466 -24.19 18.43 8.21
C ALA A 466 -25.52 18.82 8.87
N SER A 467 -26.53 19.24 8.09
CA SER A 467 -27.84 19.70 8.60
C SER A 467 -29.03 18.81 8.20
N ASP A 468 -29.00 18.22 7.01
CA ASP A 468 -30.17 17.55 6.43
C ASP A 468 -30.40 16.16 7.04
N ALA A 469 -31.48 15.49 6.64
CA ALA A 469 -31.70 14.09 6.96
C ALA A 469 -30.54 13.21 6.45
N ARG A 470 -30.14 12.22 7.25
CA ARG A 470 -29.09 11.27 6.92
C ARG A 470 -29.40 10.55 5.59
N PRO A 471 -28.46 10.52 4.62
CA PRO A 471 -28.60 9.70 3.43
C PRO A 471 -28.69 8.21 3.78
N VAL A 472 -29.58 7.50 3.11
CA VAL A 472 -29.72 6.04 3.22
C VAL A 472 -28.75 5.41 2.23
N TYR A 473 -27.82 4.59 2.73
CA TYR A 473 -26.87 3.84 1.90
C TYR A 473 -27.58 2.98 0.87
N ALA A 474 -27.04 2.98 -0.35
CA ALA A 474 -27.50 2.17 -1.45
C ALA A 474 -26.34 1.31 -2.01
N GLN A 475 -26.57 0.01 -2.04
CA GLN A 475 -25.68 -0.92 -2.73
C GLN A 475 -25.93 -0.81 -4.24
N VAL A 476 -24.90 -0.37 -4.97
CA VAL A 476 -24.92 -0.16 -6.41
C VAL A 476 -24.26 -1.37 -7.03
N ALA A 477 -24.96 -2.00 -7.98
CA ALA A 477 -24.39 -3.11 -8.75
C ALA A 477 -23.07 -2.64 -9.38
N GLN A 478 -22.01 -3.42 -9.18
CA GLN A 478 -20.75 -3.13 -9.83
C GLN A 478 -20.98 -3.21 -11.35
N PRO A 479 -20.68 -2.15 -12.12
CA PRO A 479 -20.94 -2.18 -13.55
C PRO A 479 -20.20 -3.36 -14.16
N ALA A 480 -20.92 -4.19 -14.95
CA ALA A 480 -20.30 -5.22 -15.77
C ALA A 480 -19.31 -4.51 -16.69
N ARG A 481 -18.01 -4.69 -16.44
CA ARG A 481 -16.96 -3.99 -17.17
C ARG A 481 -17.05 -4.36 -18.65
N ARG A 482 -17.20 -3.36 -19.51
CA ARG A 482 -17.16 -3.54 -20.96
C ARG A 482 -15.81 -4.18 -21.29
N GLN A 483 -15.84 -5.34 -21.95
CA GLN A 483 -14.66 -5.85 -22.65
C GLN A 483 -14.27 -4.78 -23.66
N ALA A 484 -13.02 -4.32 -23.64
CA ALA A 484 -12.50 -3.45 -24.69
C ALA A 484 -12.70 -4.18 -26.04
N SER A 485 -13.62 -3.67 -26.86
CA SER A 485 -13.79 -4.14 -28.23
C SER A 485 -12.68 -3.54 -29.08
N GLY A 486 -11.50 -4.16 -29.03
CA GLY A 486 -10.33 -3.73 -29.79
C GLY A 486 -9.26 -4.82 -29.82
N ALA A 487 -9.05 -5.43 -30.99
CA ALA A 487 -8.14 -6.54 -31.23
C ALA A 487 -6.63 -6.18 -31.15
N ALA A 488 -6.25 -5.13 -30.40
CA ALA A 488 -4.88 -4.65 -30.29
C ALA A 488 -4.32 -4.59 -28.85
N ALA A 489 -5.12 -4.95 -27.85
CA ALA A 489 -4.71 -4.88 -26.44
C ALA A 489 -4.33 -6.29 -25.94
N GLY A 490 -3.04 -6.50 -25.59
CA GLY A 490 -2.46 -7.81 -25.20
C GLY A 490 -3.09 -8.42 -23.95
N ALA A 491 -2.70 -9.64 -23.53
CA ALA A 491 -3.33 -10.28 -22.37
C ALA A 491 -3.18 -9.48 -21.05
N PHE A 492 -4.07 -9.72 -20.08
CA PHE A 492 -4.12 -8.99 -18.81
C PHE A 492 -4.37 -9.92 -17.62
N LEU A 493 -3.54 -9.83 -16.57
CA LEU A 493 -3.67 -10.64 -15.36
C LEU A 493 -4.56 -9.99 -14.29
N GLY A 494 -4.49 -8.66 -14.13
CA GLY A 494 -5.25 -7.92 -13.12
C GLY A 494 -4.59 -7.79 -11.75
N VAL A 495 -3.28 -7.51 -11.74
CA VAL A 495 -2.51 -7.29 -10.49
C VAL A 495 -1.80 -5.95 -10.54
N VAL A 496 -1.69 -5.31 -9.39
CA VAL A 496 -0.77 -4.19 -9.16
C VAL A 496 0.34 -4.70 -8.26
N ALA A 497 1.57 -4.30 -8.58
CA ALA A 497 2.74 -4.68 -7.81
C ALA A 497 3.66 -3.48 -7.63
N LEU A 498 4.31 -3.44 -6.47
CA LEU A 498 5.34 -2.45 -6.19
C LEU A 498 6.71 -2.99 -6.63
N PRO A 499 7.57 -2.13 -7.23
CA PRO A 499 8.97 -2.46 -7.43
C PRO A 499 9.61 -2.81 -6.08
N ARG A 500 10.43 -3.86 -6.05
CA ARG A 500 11.21 -4.21 -4.85
C ARG A 500 12.70 -4.13 -5.16
N PRO A 501 13.56 -3.83 -4.18
CA PRO A 501 15.01 -3.79 -4.37
C PRO A 501 15.64 -5.14 -4.75
N GLY A 502 14.94 -6.25 -4.51
CA GLY A 502 15.40 -7.61 -4.78
C GLY A 502 14.76 -8.21 -6.04
N ASN A 503 15.55 -8.99 -6.78
CA ASN A 503 15.18 -9.66 -8.02
C ASN A 503 14.51 -11.05 -7.79
N ASP A 504 13.85 -11.24 -6.65
CA ASP A 504 13.41 -12.56 -6.19
C ASP A 504 11.87 -12.62 -6.06
N GLY A 505 11.14 -12.42 -7.16
CA GLY A 505 9.68 -12.42 -7.16
C GLY A 505 9.05 -11.02 -7.18
N LEU A 506 7.74 -10.98 -7.42
CA LEU A 506 6.94 -9.76 -7.49
C LEU A 506 5.84 -9.76 -6.43
N ARG A 507 5.92 -8.84 -5.44
CA ARG A 507 4.88 -8.70 -4.40
C ARG A 507 3.69 -7.91 -4.92
N LEU A 508 2.50 -8.45 -4.74
CA LEU A 508 1.25 -7.82 -5.15
C LEU A 508 0.84 -6.78 -4.10
N SER A 509 0.65 -5.53 -4.51
CA SER A 509 0.05 -4.48 -3.68
C SER A 509 -1.47 -4.48 -3.78
N SER A 510 -2.02 -4.94 -4.90
CA SER A 510 -3.45 -5.20 -5.01
C SER A 510 -3.75 -6.24 -6.08
N VAL A 511 -4.91 -6.87 -5.95
CA VAL A 511 -5.50 -7.73 -6.97
C VAL A 511 -6.82 -7.11 -7.38
N MET A 512 -6.99 -6.87 -8.67
CA MET A 512 -8.15 -6.17 -9.19
C MET A 512 -9.37 -7.12 -9.19
N PRO A 513 -10.54 -6.69 -8.67
CA PRO A 513 -11.75 -7.49 -8.72
C PRO A 513 -12.19 -7.84 -10.15
N GLY A 514 -12.77 -9.03 -10.32
CA GLY A 514 -13.29 -9.57 -11.57
C GLY A 514 -12.23 -10.05 -12.57
N THR A 515 -10.95 -10.03 -12.21
CA THR A 515 -9.83 -10.38 -13.10
C THR A 515 -9.41 -11.85 -13.02
N GLY A 516 -8.51 -12.25 -13.92
CA GLY A 516 -7.90 -13.58 -13.91
C GLY A 516 -7.16 -13.89 -12.61
N ALA A 517 -6.48 -12.89 -12.05
CA ALA A 517 -5.77 -13.01 -10.77
C ALA A 517 -6.71 -13.29 -9.59
N GLU A 518 -7.79 -12.52 -9.45
CA GLU A 518 -8.77 -12.73 -8.36
C GLU A 518 -9.43 -14.11 -8.48
N ARG A 519 -9.87 -14.50 -9.68
CA ARG A 519 -10.47 -15.83 -9.93
C ARG A 519 -9.51 -16.97 -9.66
N ALA A 520 -8.20 -16.76 -9.88
CA ALA A 520 -7.16 -17.72 -9.54
C ALA A 520 -6.85 -17.78 -8.03
N GLY A 521 -7.50 -16.94 -7.23
CA GLY A 521 -7.35 -16.87 -5.79
C GLY A 521 -6.13 -16.10 -5.30
N LEU A 522 -5.47 -15.33 -6.18
CA LEU A 522 -4.39 -14.42 -5.80
C LEU A 522 -4.96 -13.26 -4.95
N ARG A 523 -4.15 -12.74 -4.03
CA ARG A 523 -4.54 -11.68 -3.10
C ARG A 523 -3.40 -10.69 -2.92
N GLU A 524 -3.74 -9.52 -2.38
CA GLU A 524 -2.76 -8.56 -1.87
C GLU A 524 -1.79 -9.26 -0.90
N GLY A 525 -0.50 -8.93 -1.02
CA GLY A 525 0.58 -9.48 -0.21
C GLY A 525 1.22 -10.75 -0.77
N ASP A 526 0.59 -11.46 -1.70
CA ASP A 526 1.20 -12.61 -2.38
C ASP A 526 2.47 -12.19 -3.14
N VAL A 527 3.45 -13.09 -3.26
CA VAL A 527 4.67 -12.87 -4.05
C VAL A 527 4.69 -13.86 -5.21
N ILE A 528 4.51 -13.38 -6.44
CA ILE A 528 4.65 -14.21 -7.64
C ILE A 528 6.12 -14.54 -7.85
N VAL A 529 6.44 -15.83 -7.93
CA VAL A 529 7.81 -16.35 -8.09
C VAL A 529 8.05 -16.87 -9.50
N ARG A 530 7.09 -17.63 -10.05
CA ARG A 530 7.12 -18.05 -11.45
C ARG A 530 5.79 -17.79 -12.14
N PHE A 531 5.87 -17.44 -13.42
CA PHE A 531 4.74 -17.27 -14.30
C PHE A 531 5.02 -18.01 -15.61
N ALA A 532 4.11 -18.89 -16.03
CA ALA A 532 4.32 -19.79 -17.17
C ALA A 532 5.60 -20.66 -17.06
N GLY A 533 5.98 -21.02 -15.82
CA GLY A 533 7.21 -21.76 -15.56
C GLY A 533 8.49 -20.91 -15.60
N ILE A 534 8.42 -19.63 -15.95
CA ILE A 534 9.58 -18.72 -16.00
C ILE A 534 9.66 -17.93 -14.70
N ALA A 535 10.87 -17.77 -14.15
CA ALA A 535 11.11 -16.94 -12.97
C ALA A 535 10.70 -15.49 -13.22
N VAL A 536 10.08 -14.86 -12.22
CA VAL A 536 9.67 -13.46 -12.27
C VAL A 536 10.51 -12.69 -11.28
N GLU A 537 11.44 -11.87 -11.76
CA GLU A 537 12.34 -11.07 -10.93
C GLU A 537 11.87 -9.62 -10.78
N GLY A 538 10.88 -9.19 -11.58
CA GLY A 538 10.35 -7.84 -11.53
C GLY A 538 9.12 -7.62 -12.40
N LEU A 539 8.57 -6.41 -12.33
CA LEU A 539 7.32 -6.06 -13.00
C LEU A 539 7.45 -6.08 -14.53
N GLU A 540 8.58 -5.62 -15.09
CA GLU A 540 8.79 -5.63 -16.54
C GLU A 540 8.90 -7.03 -17.13
N GLU A 541 9.49 -7.97 -16.38
CA GLU A 541 9.56 -9.38 -16.79
C GLU A 541 8.16 -10.00 -16.79
N LEU A 542 7.38 -9.80 -15.73
CA LEU A 542 5.98 -10.26 -15.71
C LEU A 542 5.16 -9.64 -16.85
N ARG A 543 5.32 -8.34 -17.11
CA ARG A 543 4.65 -7.65 -18.23
C ARG A 543 5.02 -8.27 -19.57
N THR A 544 6.30 -8.57 -19.79
CA THR A 544 6.78 -9.21 -21.02
C THR A 544 6.15 -10.59 -21.18
N LEU A 545 6.19 -11.41 -20.12
CA LEU A 545 5.60 -12.75 -20.11
C LEU A 545 4.09 -12.74 -20.38
N ILE A 546 3.37 -11.73 -19.89
CA ILE A 546 1.94 -11.56 -20.15
C ILE A 546 1.69 -11.12 -21.60
N ARG A 547 2.49 -10.18 -22.15
CA ARG A 547 2.33 -9.70 -23.54
C ARG A 547 2.55 -10.78 -24.60
N GLU A 548 3.36 -11.79 -24.29
CA GLU A 548 3.56 -12.96 -25.15
C GLU A 548 2.39 -13.96 -25.13
N ARG A 549 1.28 -13.63 -24.46
CA ARG A 549 0.11 -14.49 -24.30
C ARG A 549 -1.15 -13.81 -24.81
N LYS A 550 -2.21 -14.61 -24.96
CA LYS A 550 -3.52 -14.17 -25.45
C LYS A 550 -4.56 -14.18 -24.33
N PRO A 551 -5.55 -13.28 -24.38
CA PRO A 551 -6.76 -13.42 -23.56
C PRO A 551 -7.36 -14.83 -23.70
N GLY A 552 -7.70 -15.45 -22.58
CA GLY A 552 -8.18 -16.83 -22.50
C GLY A 552 -7.10 -17.87 -22.15
N ASP A 553 -5.81 -17.53 -22.29
CA ASP A 553 -4.73 -18.45 -21.93
C ASP A 553 -4.75 -18.75 -20.43
N ALA A 554 -4.75 -20.03 -20.07
CA ALA A 554 -4.59 -20.49 -18.69
C ALA A 554 -3.10 -20.71 -18.39
N VAL A 555 -2.57 -19.97 -17.43
CA VAL A 555 -1.12 -19.94 -17.14
C VAL A 555 -0.85 -20.42 -15.72
N PRO A 556 0.09 -21.37 -15.51
CA PRO A 556 0.50 -21.76 -14.18
C PRO A 556 1.27 -20.62 -13.49
N VAL A 557 0.93 -20.37 -12.24
CA VAL A 557 1.55 -19.36 -11.37
C VAL A 557 2.03 -20.02 -10.10
N LEU A 558 3.32 -19.89 -9.80
CA LEU A 558 3.91 -20.24 -8.50
C LEU A 558 4.03 -18.96 -7.69
N TYR A 559 3.48 -18.95 -6.49
CA TYR A 559 3.50 -17.78 -5.60
C TYR A 559 3.73 -18.19 -4.14
N LEU A 560 4.18 -17.24 -3.33
CA LEU A 560 4.29 -17.37 -1.89
C LEU A 560 3.14 -16.63 -1.23
N ARG A 561 2.51 -17.28 -0.25
CA ARG A 561 1.55 -16.67 0.67
C ARG A 561 1.98 -17.01 2.09
N ASP A 562 2.23 -15.99 2.89
CA ASP A 562 2.70 -16.14 4.27
C ASP A 562 3.95 -17.03 4.41
N GLY A 563 4.85 -16.95 3.42
CA GLY A 563 6.06 -17.76 3.33
C GLY A 563 5.87 -19.20 2.85
N GLU A 564 4.65 -19.62 2.54
CA GLU A 564 4.34 -20.95 2.04
C GLU A 564 4.16 -20.94 0.51
N ALA A 565 4.84 -21.86 -0.16
CA ALA A 565 4.78 -22.00 -1.61
C ALA A 565 3.46 -22.62 -2.08
N ARG A 566 2.75 -21.92 -2.97
CA ARG A 566 1.47 -22.33 -3.55
C ARG A 566 1.51 -22.25 -5.07
N SER A 567 0.71 -23.09 -5.71
CA SER A 567 0.54 -23.07 -7.17
C SER A 567 -0.92 -22.83 -7.52
N THR A 568 -1.19 -22.06 -8.57
CA THR A 568 -2.53 -21.87 -9.14
C THR A 568 -2.45 -21.79 -10.67
N SER A 569 -3.60 -21.77 -11.34
CA SER A 569 -3.72 -21.50 -12.78
C SER A 569 -4.57 -20.24 -12.97
N ALA A 570 -4.00 -19.22 -13.61
CA ALA A 570 -4.68 -17.96 -13.87
C ALA A 570 -5.05 -17.85 -15.34
N THR A 571 -6.33 -17.64 -15.62
CA THR A 571 -6.83 -17.37 -16.97
C THR A 571 -6.71 -15.88 -17.27
N LEU A 572 -5.89 -15.53 -18.26
CA LEU A 572 -5.67 -14.14 -18.64
C LEU A 572 -6.91 -13.54 -19.31
N GLY A 573 -7.25 -12.30 -18.95
CA GLY A 573 -8.33 -11.55 -19.57
C GLY A 573 -7.84 -10.62 -20.68
N PRO A 574 -8.76 -9.95 -21.41
CA PRO A 574 -8.41 -8.75 -22.15
C PRO A 574 -8.04 -7.61 -21.19
N PRO A 575 -7.30 -6.58 -21.65
CA PRO A 575 -7.05 -5.38 -20.86
C PRO A 575 -8.35 -4.70 -20.48
N ILE A 576 -8.30 -4.03 -19.33
CA ILE A 576 -9.41 -3.32 -18.75
C ILE A 576 -9.04 -1.84 -18.81
N ASP A 577 -9.96 -1.01 -19.31
CA ASP A 577 -9.83 0.44 -19.31
C ASP A 577 -9.98 1.02 -17.89
#